data_AF-A0A7W4BZN3-F1
#
_entry.id   AF-A0A7W4BZN3-F1
#
_cell.length_a   1.000
_cell.length_b   1.000
_cell.length_c   1.000
_cell.angle_alpha   90.00
_cell.angle_beta   90.00
_cell.angle_gamma   90.00
#
_symmetry.space_group_name_H-M   'P 1'
#
loop_
_entity.id
_entity.type
_entity.pdbx_description
1 polymer ?
#
loop_
_entity_poly.entity_id
_entity_poly.type
_entity_poly.pdbx_seq_one_letter_code
_entity_poly.pdbx_strand_id
1 'polypeptide(L)'
;MAAVYFKRGSSAPRPRRSSRATPVLHTVFFEQVFAELRLNPDKIAIVRSNIAEFQAQPYLKKGLHTAIDRLLLVFEDDNDIELLYRQVMSDDIGQRVRRYPLIFKGIISTHSNTV
;
A
#
# COMPACT_ATOMS: atom_id res chain seq x y z
N MET A 1 -16.35 -41.14 -43.45
CA MET A 1 -15.63 -41.21 -42.16
C MET A 1 -15.20 -39.80 -41.77
N ALA A 2 -15.85 -39.19 -40.77
CA ALA A 2 -15.55 -37.84 -40.31
C ALA A 2 -14.70 -37.90 -39.03
N ALA A 3 -13.48 -37.38 -39.07
CA ALA A 3 -12.66 -37.18 -37.87
C ALA A 3 -12.60 -35.68 -37.58
N VAL A 4 -13.47 -35.25 -36.67
CA VAL A 4 -13.54 -33.87 -36.16
C VAL A 4 -12.41 -33.70 -35.13
N TYR A 5 -11.33 -33.03 -35.51
CA TYR A 5 -10.27 -32.67 -34.56
C TYR A 5 -10.75 -31.49 -33.70
N PHE A 6 -11.14 -31.78 -32.46
CA PHE A 6 -11.46 -30.78 -31.45
C PHE A 6 -10.21 -30.02 -30.99
N LYS A 7 -10.24 -28.71 -31.21
CA LYS A 7 -9.32 -27.68 -30.75
C LYS A 7 -9.13 -27.75 -29.22
N ARG A 8 -8.02 -28.33 -28.75
CA ARG A 8 -7.60 -28.28 -27.33
C ARG A 8 -6.68 -27.09 -27.11
N GLY A 9 -7.18 -26.10 -26.36
CA GLY A 9 -6.41 -24.93 -25.97
C GLY A 9 -7.25 -23.94 -25.16
N SER A 10 -8.13 -24.43 -24.30
CA SER A 10 -8.89 -23.62 -23.35
C SER A 10 -7.97 -23.24 -22.18
N SER A 11 -7.19 -22.16 -22.35
CA SER A 11 -6.63 -21.42 -21.22
C SER A 11 -7.78 -20.76 -20.47
N ALA A 12 -8.46 -21.52 -19.61
CA ALA A 12 -9.47 -20.96 -18.73
C ALA A 12 -8.81 -19.82 -17.92
N PRO A 13 -9.36 -18.58 -17.95
CA PRO A 13 -8.82 -17.50 -17.18
C PRO A 13 -8.87 -17.90 -15.71
N ARG A 14 -7.70 -18.10 -15.10
CA ARG A 14 -7.57 -18.40 -13.68
C ARG A 14 -8.32 -17.30 -12.94
N PRO A 15 -9.32 -17.61 -12.09
CA PRO A 15 -10.06 -16.60 -11.38
C PRO A 15 -9.05 -15.75 -10.62
N ARG A 16 -8.98 -14.45 -10.97
CA ARG A 16 -8.18 -13.48 -10.23
C ARG A 16 -8.65 -13.60 -8.79
N ARG A 17 -7.76 -14.07 -7.90
CA ARG A 17 -8.02 -14.16 -6.45
C ARG A 17 -8.78 -12.89 -6.07
N SER A 18 -10.03 -13.04 -5.66
CA SER A 18 -10.84 -11.94 -5.19
C SER A 18 -10.03 -11.19 -4.14
N SER A 19 -10.08 -9.85 -4.20
CA SER A 19 -9.44 -8.99 -3.22
C SER A 19 -9.82 -9.48 -1.83
N ARG A 20 -8.84 -10.04 -1.11
CA ARG A 20 -9.03 -10.40 0.30
C ARG A 20 -9.48 -9.13 1.00
N ALA A 21 -10.69 -9.16 1.57
CA ALA A 21 -11.23 -8.03 2.30
C ALA A 21 -10.16 -7.52 3.26
N THR A 22 -9.84 -6.23 3.15
CA THR A 22 -8.89 -5.57 4.03
C THR A 22 -9.43 -5.67 5.46
N PRO A 23 -8.66 -6.17 6.45
CA PRO A 23 -9.14 -6.24 7.81
C PRO A 23 -9.50 -4.84 8.32
N VAL A 24 -10.65 -4.69 8.98
CA VAL A 24 -11.15 -3.41 9.53
C VAL A 24 -10.13 -2.72 10.44
N LEU A 25 -9.28 -3.49 11.12
CA LEU A 25 -8.22 -2.96 11.97
C LEU A 25 -7.18 -2.12 11.19
N HIS A 26 -6.95 -2.43 9.92
CA HIS A 26 -6.01 -1.66 9.11
C HIS A 26 -6.59 -0.29 8.75
N THR A 27 -7.89 -0.20 8.44
CA THR A 27 -8.50 1.08 8.05
C THR A 27 -8.45 2.09 9.20
N VAL A 28 -8.74 1.66 10.44
CA VAL A 28 -8.67 2.51 11.63
C VAL A 28 -7.25 3.06 11.87
N PHE A 29 -6.22 2.22 11.73
CA PHE A 29 -4.82 2.66 11.87
C PHE A 29 -4.46 3.74 10.84
N PHE A 30 -4.81 3.52 9.56
CA PHE A 30 -4.50 4.49 8.52
C PHE A 30 -5.30 5.79 8.71
N GLU A 31 -6.56 5.72 9.14
CA GLU A 31 -7.33 6.92 9.47
C GLU A 31 -6.66 7.77 10.56
N GLN A 32 -6.14 7.15 11.62
CA GLN A 32 -5.39 7.86 12.67
C GLN A 32 -4.10 8.48 12.13
N VAL A 33 -3.36 7.73 11.29
CA VAL A 33 -2.14 8.22 10.64
C VAL A 33 -2.43 9.47 9.80
N PHE A 34 -3.48 9.44 8.98
CA PHE A 34 -3.82 10.57 8.12
C PHE A 34 -4.44 11.75 8.89
N ALA A 35 -5.17 11.50 9.98
CA ALA A 35 -5.59 12.55 10.89
C ALA A 35 -4.39 13.29 11.50
N GLU A 36 -3.36 12.55 11.92
CA GLU A 36 -2.09 13.12 12.42
C GLU A 36 -1.32 13.89 11.35
N LEU A 37 -1.26 13.38 10.11
CA LEU A 37 -0.60 14.07 9.00
C LEU A 37 -1.31 15.38 8.65
N ARG A 38 -2.64 15.43 8.70
CA ARG A 38 -3.42 16.67 8.49
C ARG A 38 -3.11 17.73 9.54
N LEU A 39 -2.91 17.31 10.79
CA LEU A 39 -2.55 18.21 11.88
C LEU A 39 -1.08 18.65 11.81
N ASN A 40 -0.20 17.76 11.35
CA ASN A 40 1.24 17.97 11.30
C ASN A 40 1.80 17.52 9.93
N PRO A 41 1.67 18.36 8.88
CA PRO A 41 2.11 18.00 7.53
C PRO A 41 3.62 17.70 7.45
N ASP A 42 4.43 18.30 8.32
CA ASP A 42 5.89 18.09 8.37
C ASP A 42 6.28 16.62 8.61
N LYS A 43 5.40 15.84 9.25
CA LYS A 43 5.62 14.41 9.50
C LYS A 43 5.65 13.60 8.20
N ILE A 44 5.25 14.15 7.06
CA ILE A 44 5.39 13.51 5.75
C ILE A 44 6.87 13.22 5.40
N ALA A 45 7.80 14.01 5.94
CA ALA A 45 9.23 13.76 5.80
C ALA A 45 9.66 12.43 6.45
N ILE A 46 8.98 12.01 7.53
CA ILE A 46 9.22 10.72 8.18
C ILE A 46 8.84 9.57 7.25
N VAL A 47 7.71 9.68 6.53
CA VAL A 47 7.30 8.68 5.53
C VAL A 47 8.37 8.54 4.45
N ARG A 48 8.92 9.66 3.97
CA ARG A 48 10.00 9.64 2.95
C ARG A 48 11.27 8.97 3.47
N SER A 49 11.66 9.27 4.72
CA SER A 49 12.80 8.60 5.37
C SER A 49 12.58 7.08 5.47
N ASN A 50 11.40 6.65 5.94
CA ASN A 50 11.06 5.24 6.04
C ASN A 50 11.10 4.55 4.66
N ILE A 51 10.59 5.19 3.61
CA ILE A 51 10.67 4.66 2.24
C ILE A 51 12.12 4.48 1.79
N ALA A 52 12.98 5.47 2.03
CA ALA A 52 14.40 5.39 1.69
C ALA A 52 15.10 4.24 2.45
N GLU A 53 14.78 4.05 3.73
CA GLU A 53 15.27 2.91 4.51
C GLU A 53 14.85 1.57 3.91
N PHE A 54 13.59 1.43 3.46
CA PHE A 54 13.13 0.22 2.79
C PHE A 54 13.82 0.01 1.44
N GLN A 55 14.11 1.07 0.69
CA GLN A 55 14.84 0.97 -0.59
C GLN A 55 16.31 0.56 -0.41
N ALA A 56 16.95 0.98 0.68
CA ALA A 56 18.33 0.60 0.99
C ALA A 56 18.48 -0.88 1.38
N GLN A 57 17.39 -1.61 1.64
CA GLN A 57 17.45 -3.01 2.02
C GLN A 57 17.78 -3.91 0.82
N PRO A 58 18.78 -4.81 0.94
CA PRO A 58 19.25 -5.64 -0.18
C PRO A 58 18.24 -6.70 -0.64
N TYR A 59 17.31 -7.12 0.22
CA TYR A 59 16.36 -8.19 -0.06
C TYR A 59 14.91 -7.77 0.15
N LEU A 60 14.52 -6.67 -0.49
CA LEU A 60 13.15 -6.20 -0.42
C LEU A 60 12.21 -7.04 -1.29
N LYS A 61 11.05 -7.42 -0.75
CA LYS A 61 10.06 -8.22 -1.49
C LYS A 61 9.51 -7.39 -2.66
N LYS A 62 9.35 -8.01 -3.84
CA LYS A 62 8.78 -7.37 -5.05
C LYS A 62 7.46 -6.63 -4.79
N GLY A 63 6.59 -7.21 -3.96
CA GLY A 63 5.30 -6.58 -3.60
C GLY A 63 5.43 -5.27 -2.81
N LEU A 64 6.50 -5.14 -2.01
CA LEU A 64 6.82 -3.93 -1.27
C LEU A 64 7.47 -2.88 -2.18
N HIS A 65 8.37 -3.29 -3.09
CA HIS A 65 8.88 -2.39 -4.14
C HIS A 65 7.73 -1.74 -4.91
N THR A 66 6.78 -2.53 -5.42
CA THR A 66 5.65 -1.96 -6.16
C THR A 66 4.75 -1.06 -5.31
N ALA A 67 4.66 -1.29 -4.00
CA ALA A 67 3.91 -0.40 -3.11
C ALA A 67 4.66 0.92 -2.92
N ILE A 68 5.98 0.88 -2.78
CA ILE A 68 6.85 2.06 -2.68
C ILE A 68 6.81 2.87 -3.97
N ASP A 69 6.99 2.24 -5.14
CA ASP A 69 6.98 2.95 -6.43
C ASP A 69 5.64 3.68 -6.65
N ARG A 70 4.53 3.03 -6.30
CA ARG A 70 3.19 3.62 -6.36
C ARG A 70 3.01 4.78 -5.39
N LEU A 71 3.61 4.72 -4.20
CA LEU A 71 3.60 5.82 -3.24
C LEU A 71 4.46 6.98 -3.72
N LEU A 72 5.63 6.72 -4.31
CA LEU A 72 6.51 7.76 -4.83
C LEU A 72 5.84 8.58 -5.94
N LEU A 73 5.08 7.94 -6.83
CA LEU A 73 4.25 8.63 -7.83
C LEU A 73 3.25 9.62 -7.20
N VAL A 74 2.76 9.34 -5.99
CA VAL A 74 1.85 10.24 -5.27
C VAL A 74 2.59 11.43 -4.64
N PHE A 75 3.88 11.28 -4.34
CA PHE A 75 4.71 12.34 -3.76
C PHE A 75 5.31 13.30 -4.79
N GLU A 76 5.31 12.96 -6.08
CA GLU A 76 5.84 13.83 -7.14
C GLU A 76 5.01 15.12 -7.32
N ASP A 77 3.71 15.09 -7.00
CA ASP A 77 2.76 16.19 -7.17
C ASP A 77 2.41 16.90 -5.84
N ASP A 78 3.41 17.48 -5.15
CA ASP A 78 3.21 18.44 -4.04
C ASP A 78 2.94 17.88 -2.62
N ASN A 79 3.23 16.60 -2.36
CA ASN A 79 2.99 15.95 -1.05
C ASN A 79 1.54 16.12 -0.54
N ASP A 80 0.56 16.18 -1.44
CA ASP A 80 -0.85 16.34 -1.06
C ASP A 80 -1.33 15.15 -0.21
N ILE A 81 -1.57 15.44 1.08
CA ILE A 81 -2.00 14.47 2.09
C ILE A 81 -3.37 13.88 1.73
N GLU A 82 -4.26 14.65 1.11
CA GLU A 82 -5.59 14.16 0.71
C GLU A 82 -5.49 13.20 -0.47
N LEU A 83 -4.62 13.51 -1.43
CA LEU A 83 -4.38 12.63 -2.57
C LEU A 83 -3.74 11.32 -2.09
N LEU A 84 -2.79 11.41 -1.15
CA LEU A 84 -2.19 10.26 -0.48
C LEU A 84 -3.22 9.43 0.27
N TYR A 85 -4.10 10.06 1.05
CA TYR A 85 -5.19 9.39 1.76
C TYR A 85 -6.10 8.63 0.78
N ARG A 86 -6.56 9.29 -0.29
CA ARG A 86 -7.41 8.67 -1.32
C ARG A 86 -6.73 7.46 -1.94
N GLN A 87 -5.44 7.55 -2.25
CA GLN A 87 -4.73 6.43 -2.85
C GLN A 87 -4.46 5.28 -1.89
N VAL A 88 -4.14 5.55 -0.63
CA VAL A 88 -3.99 4.52 0.39
C VAL A 88 -5.32 3.87 0.74
N MET A 89 -6.43 4.60 0.63
CA MET A 89 -7.77 4.06 0.84
C MET A 89 -8.35 3.33 -0.38
N SER A 90 -7.82 3.60 -1.59
CA SER A 90 -8.25 2.95 -2.83
C SER A 90 -8.04 1.43 -2.82
N ASP A 91 -8.85 0.73 -3.61
CA ASP A 91 -8.73 -0.73 -3.75
C ASP A 91 -7.58 -1.19 -4.65
N ASP A 92 -7.11 -0.36 -5.58
CA ASP A 92 -6.01 -0.75 -6.47
C ASP A 92 -4.65 -0.61 -5.78
N ILE A 93 -4.28 0.61 -5.40
CA ILE A 93 -2.99 0.93 -4.81
C ILE A 93 -3.00 0.62 -3.32
N GLY A 94 -4.07 1.04 -2.64
CA GLY A 94 -4.19 0.95 -1.20
C GLY A 94 -4.13 -0.48 -0.67
N GLN A 95 -4.67 -1.47 -1.39
CA GLN A 95 -4.59 -2.88 -0.94
C GLN A 95 -3.16 -3.40 -0.81
N ARG A 96 -2.21 -2.86 -1.58
CA ARG A 96 -0.79 -3.23 -1.46
C ARG A 96 -0.11 -2.43 -0.37
N VAL A 97 -0.30 -1.11 -0.34
CA VAL A 97 0.27 -0.23 0.67
C VAL A 97 -0.17 -0.63 2.08
N ARG A 98 -1.46 -0.96 2.26
CA ARG A 98 -2.03 -1.36 3.56
C ARG A 98 -1.47 -2.66 4.13
N ARG A 99 -0.75 -3.46 3.33
CA ARG A 99 -0.01 -4.65 3.81
C ARG A 99 1.31 -4.28 4.49
N TYR A 100 1.75 -3.04 4.36
CA TYR A 100 3.04 -2.55 4.85
C TYR A 100 2.84 -1.31 5.74
N PRO A 101 2.15 -1.43 6.88
CA PRO A 101 1.88 -0.30 7.77
C PRO A 101 3.16 0.34 8.34
N LEU A 102 4.28 -0.39 8.37
CA LEU A 102 5.58 0.10 8.84
C LEU A 102 6.15 1.27 8.03
N ILE A 103 5.66 1.50 6.79
CA ILE A 103 6.00 2.70 6.02
C ILE A 103 5.59 3.98 6.78
N PHE A 104 4.53 3.90 7.59
CA PHE A 104 3.96 5.00 8.37
C PHE A 104 4.42 5.00 9.84
N LYS A 105 5.47 4.24 10.16
CA LYS A 105 6.03 4.17 11.51
C LYS A 105 6.50 5.57 11.96
N GLY A 106 6.17 5.93 13.19
CA GLY A 106 6.62 7.19 13.81
C GLY A 106 5.72 8.41 13.55
N ILE A 107 4.61 8.24 12.80
CA ILE A 107 3.66 9.34 12.55
C ILE A 107 2.69 9.52 13.72
N ILE A 108 2.04 8.41 14.09
CA ILE A 108 1.30 8.34 15.34
C ILE A 108 2.33 8.30 16.47
N SER A 109 2.31 9.32 17.32
CA SER A 109 3.02 9.26 18.60
C SER A 109 2.31 8.20 19.42
N THR A 110 2.79 6.96 19.35
CA THR A 110 2.49 5.99 20.40
C THR A 110 3.16 6.56 21.64
N HIS A 111 2.45 7.40 22.38
CA HIS A 111 2.72 7.60 23.79
C HIS A 111 2.54 6.22 24.42
N SER A 112 3.59 5.40 24.36
CA SER A 112 3.73 4.24 25.22
C SER A 112 3.81 4.81 26.63
N ASN A 113 2.64 5.07 27.20
CA ASN A 113 2.48 5.31 28.61
C ASN A 113 2.74 3.96 29.27
N THR A 114 4.03 3.64 29.42
CA THR A 114 4.46 2.51 30.22
C THR A 114 4.37 2.98 31.67
N VAL A 115 3.28 2.57 32.31
CA VAL A 115 3.06 2.64 33.77
C VAL A 115 4.15 1.85 34.48
#